data_AF-A0A2N1M5Q7-F1
#
_entry.id   AF-A0A2N1M5Q7-F1
#
_cell.length_a   1.000
_cell.length_b   1.000
_cell.length_c   1.000
_cell.angle_alpha   90.00
_cell.angle_beta   90.00
_cell.angle_gamma   90.00
#
_symmetry.space_group_name_H-M   'P 1'
#
loop_
_entity.id
_entity.type
_entity.pdbx_description
1 polymer ?
#
loop_
_entity_poly.entity_id
_entity_poly.type
_entity_poly.pdbx_seq_one_letter_code
_entity_poly.pdbx_strand_id
1 'polypeptide(L)'
;MVFYRCTYIHRSGKICNRGCYHLKGCYIHRNSPSQIFCKECGKLSYSGYGYCNDHARKHRKREQYHWKRMVDLAWTQIVVGNLESRQIISKWVSPCH
;
A
#
# COMPACT_ATOMS: atom_id res chain seq x y z
N MET A 1 38.72 10.75 -14.01
CA MET A 1 37.30 11.06 -14.26
C MET A 1 36.55 9.74 -14.35
N VAL A 2 35.63 9.43 -13.43
CA VAL A 2 34.99 8.11 -13.39
C VAL A 2 33.87 8.07 -14.44
N PHE A 3 33.90 7.05 -15.29
CA PHE A 3 32.91 6.84 -16.33
C PHE A 3 31.89 5.79 -15.87
N TYR A 4 30.64 6.20 -15.68
CA TYR A 4 29.55 5.32 -15.30
C TYR A 4 28.68 4.98 -16.52
N ARG A 5 28.02 3.83 -16.46
CA ARG A 5 27.01 3.44 -17.45
C ARG A 5 25.62 3.62 -16.87
N CYS A 6 24.72 4.24 -17.63
CA CYS A 6 23.34 4.43 -17.20
C CYS A 6 22.59 3.08 -17.15
N THR A 7 22.16 2.69 -15.96
CA THR A 7 21.43 1.44 -15.68
C THR A 7 19.91 1.54 -15.86
N TYR A 8 19.42 2.65 -16.40
CA TYR A 8 17.98 2.83 -16.62
C TYR A 8 17.44 1.79 -17.62
N ILE A 9 16.40 1.06 -17.20
CA ILE A 9 15.74 0.04 -18.03
C ILE A 9 14.53 0.70 -18.70
N HIS A 10 14.39 0.60 -20.02
CA HIS A 10 13.22 1.07 -20.74
C HIS A 10 12.02 0.11 -20.55
N ARG A 11 10.79 0.55 -20.84
CA ARG A 11 9.60 -0.34 -20.83
C ARG A 11 9.75 -1.59 -21.71
N SER A 12 10.59 -1.52 -22.73
CA SER A 12 10.93 -2.65 -23.61
C SER A 12 11.92 -3.65 -23.00
N GLY A 13 12.42 -3.41 -21.78
CA GLY A 13 13.47 -4.20 -21.15
C GLY A 13 14.90 -3.84 -21.60
N LYS A 14 15.06 -2.97 -22.61
CA LYS A 14 16.38 -2.50 -23.04
C LYS A 14 17.01 -1.60 -21.99
N ILE A 15 18.28 -1.80 -21.68
CA ILE A 15 19.04 -0.91 -20.79
C ILE A 15 19.59 0.27 -21.61
N CYS A 16 19.49 1.49 -21.09
CA CYS A 16 19.98 2.69 -21.76
C CYS A 16 21.49 2.60 -22.06
N ASN A 17 22.28 2.19 -21.07
CA ASN A 17 23.71 1.92 -21.16
C ASN A 17 24.59 3.08 -21.71
N ARG A 18 24.03 4.30 -21.82
CA ARG A 18 24.78 5.49 -22.20
C ARG A 18 25.84 5.80 -21.16
N GLY A 19 27.03 6.15 -21.66
CA GLY A 19 28.10 6.69 -20.85
C GLY A 19 27.70 8.00 -20.17
N CYS A 20 28.08 8.16 -18.91
CA CYS A 20 27.81 9.36 -18.14
C CYS A 20 28.84 9.54 -17.02
N TYR A 21 28.96 10.76 -16.51
CA TYR A 21 29.85 11.10 -15.40
C TYR A 21 29.16 11.08 -14.03
N HIS A 22 27.91 10.62 -13.96
CA HIS A 22 27.07 10.69 -12.77
C HIS A 22 26.62 9.31 -12.29
N LEU A 23 26.77 9.05 -10.99
CA LEU A 23 26.42 7.76 -10.39
C LEU A 23 24.94 7.37 -10.55
N LYS A 24 24.04 8.35 -10.54
CA LYS A 24 22.59 8.14 -10.66
C LYS A 24 22.12 7.85 -12.10
N GLY A 25 22.99 8.00 -13.09
CA GLY A 25 22.68 7.78 -14.51
C GLY A 25 22.88 9.02 -15.38
N CYS A 26 22.53 8.89 -16.66
CA CYS A 26 22.72 9.95 -17.64
C CYS A 26 21.82 11.17 -17.36
N TYR A 27 22.13 12.32 -17.96
CA TYR A 27 21.38 13.57 -17.77
C TYR A 27 19.86 13.42 -17.94
N ILE A 28 19.44 12.56 -18.87
CA ILE A 28 18.03 12.28 -19.16
C ILE A 28 17.38 11.44 -18.02
N HIS A 29 18.11 10.48 -17.46
CA HIS A 29 17.56 9.48 -16.54
C HIS A 29 17.91 9.72 -15.06
N ARG A 30 18.81 10.66 -14.73
CA ARG A 30 19.23 10.91 -13.34
C ARG A 30 18.09 11.34 -12.40
N ASN A 31 17.02 11.90 -12.97
CA ASN A 31 15.80 12.32 -12.26
C ASN A 31 14.60 11.40 -12.54
N SER A 32 14.77 10.36 -13.37
CA SER A 32 13.69 9.41 -13.63
C SER A 32 13.53 8.47 -12.43
N PRO A 33 12.28 8.12 -12.06
CA PRO A 33 12.06 7.12 -11.02
C PRO A 33 12.70 5.79 -11.43
N SER A 34 13.40 5.16 -10.48
CA SER A 34 13.92 3.80 -10.65
C SER A 34 12.75 2.87 -10.96
N GLN A 35 12.85 2.12 -12.05
CA GLN A 35 11.83 1.13 -12.36
C GLN A 35 12.04 -0.11 -11.52
N ILE A 36 10.99 -0.51 -10.80
CA ILE A 36 10.98 -1.67 -9.92
C ILE A 36 10.11 -2.74 -10.59
N PHE A 37 10.59 -3.97 -10.58
CA PHE A 37 9.79 -5.10 -11.05
C PHE A 37 8.62 -5.34 -10.10
N CYS A 38 7.43 -5.53 -10.66
CA CYS A 38 6.28 -5.95 -9.86
C CYS A 38 6.53 -7.36 -9.30
N LYS A 39 6.39 -7.51 -7.99
CA LYS A 39 6.57 -8.80 -7.30
C LYS A 39 5.60 -9.90 -7.74
N GLU A 40 4.41 -9.55 -8.25
CA GLU A 40 3.40 -10.55 -8.66
C GLU A 40 3.47 -10.93 -10.13
N CYS A 41 3.64 -9.95 -11.04
CA CYS A 41 3.61 -10.22 -12.47
C CYS A 41 4.94 -10.05 -13.18
N GLY A 42 6.01 -9.64 -12.49
CA GLY A 42 7.31 -9.40 -13.09
C GLY A 42 7.34 -8.27 -14.13
N LYS A 43 6.25 -7.50 -14.29
CA LYS A 43 6.24 -6.36 -15.20
C LYS A 43 6.99 -5.18 -14.58
N LEU A 44 7.79 -4.47 -15.37
CA LEU A 44 8.40 -3.22 -14.92
C LEU A 44 7.29 -2.22 -14.54
N SER A 45 7.46 -1.64 -13.36
CA SER A 45 6.61 -0.58 -12.86
C SER A 45 7.43 0.61 -12.41
N TYR A 46 6.88 1.80 -12.56
CA TYR A 46 7.40 3.02 -11.96
C TYR A 46 6.89 3.21 -10.53
N SER A 47 6.05 2.31 -10.02
CA SER A 47 5.53 2.43 -8.67
C SER A 47 6.65 2.10 -7.67
N GLY A 48 6.89 3.01 -6.74
CA GLY A 48 7.84 2.83 -5.64
C GLY A 48 7.44 1.73 -4.65
N TYR A 49 6.25 1.13 -4.81
CA TYR A 49 5.69 0.14 -3.88
C TYR A 49 6.07 -1.30 -4.25
N GLY A 50 6.85 -1.52 -5.31
CA GLY A 50 7.24 -2.87 -5.75
C GLY A 50 6.09 -3.69 -6.37
N TYR A 51 4.96 -3.05 -6.68
CA TYR A 51 3.84 -3.63 -7.39
C TYR A 51 3.49 -2.76 -8.60
N CYS A 52 2.96 -3.36 -9.68
CA CYS A 52 2.35 -2.55 -10.72
C CYS A 52 1.10 -1.84 -10.18
N ASN A 53 0.67 -0.76 -10.83
CA ASN A 53 -0.49 0.03 -10.37
C ASN A 53 -1.75 -0.82 -10.15
N ASP A 54 -1.94 -1.84 -10.98
CA ASP A 54 -3.11 -2.72 -10.89
C ASP A 54 -3.05 -3.62 -9.64
N HIS A 55 -1.90 -4.27 -9.39
CA HIS A 55 -1.70 -5.06 -8.17
C HIS A 55 -1.65 -4.19 -6.92
N ALA A 56 -1.03 -3.01 -6.97
CA ALA A 56 -1.06 -2.05 -5.87
C ALA A 56 -2.49 -1.58 -5.55
N ARG A 57 -3.36 -1.46 -6.57
CA ARG A 57 -4.78 -1.15 -6.36
C ARG A 57 -5.52 -2.33 -5.73
N LYS A 58 -5.24 -3.55 -6.20
CA LYS A 58 -5.84 -4.79 -5.65
C LYS A 58 -5.51 -4.97 -4.17
N HIS A 59 -4.24 -4.81 -3.78
CA HIS A 59 -3.81 -4.88 -2.38
C HIS A 59 -4.50 -3.82 -1.53
N ARG A 60 -4.46 -2.55 -1.95
CA ARG A 60 -5.14 -1.46 -1.22
C ARG A 60 -6.64 -1.72 -1.04
N LYS A 61 -7.33 -2.24 -2.06
CA LYS A 61 -8.76 -2.59 -1.93
C LYS A 61 -8.98 -3.72 -0.92
N ARG A 62 -8.11 -4.73 -0.90
CA ARG A 62 -8.19 -5.84 0.07
C ARG A 62 -7.96 -5.33 1.49
N GLU A 63 -6.94 -4.52 1.72
CA GLU A 63 -6.65 -3.90 3.02
C GLU A 63 -7.82 -3.04 3.50
N GLN A 64 -8.39 -2.21 2.62
CA GLN A 64 -9.58 -1.42 2.94
C GLN A 64 -10.79 -2.28 3.33
N TYR A 65 -11.02 -3.40 2.64
CA TYR A 65 -12.10 -4.33 2.99
C TYR A 65 -11.89 -4.92 4.38
N HIS A 66 -10.68 -5.38 4.71
CA HIS A 66 -10.37 -5.91 6.03
C HIS A 66 -10.51 -4.85 7.12
N TRP A 67 -10.01 -3.63 6.87
CA TRP A 67 -10.16 -2.51 7.80
C TRP A 67 -11.62 -2.21 8.10
N LYS A 68 -12.46 -2.07 7.06
CA LYS A 68 -13.90 -1.82 7.24
C LYS A 68 -14.55 -2.93 8.05
N ARG A 69 -14.26 -4.19 7.73
CA ARG A 69 -14.81 -5.34 8.46
C ARG A 69 -14.39 -5.35 9.94
N MET A 70 -13.15 -4.96 10.26
CA MET A 70 -12.70 -4.83 11.64
C MET A 70 -13.43 -3.71 12.38
N VAL A 71 -13.62 -2.56 11.72
CA VAL A 71 -14.38 -1.43 12.29
C VAL A 71 -15.84 -1.82 12.54
N ASP A 72 -16.49 -2.51 11.60
CA ASP A 72 -17.88 -2.95 11.75
C ASP A 72 -18.05 -3.94 12.92
N LEU A 73 -17.10 -4.88 13.07
CA LEU A 73 -17.10 -5.83 14.19
C LEU A 73 -16.87 -5.12 15.53
N ALA A 74 -15.92 -4.18 15.60
CA ALA A 74 -15.65 -3.40 16.80
C ALA A 74 -16.87 -2.54 17.19
N TRP A 75 -17.49 -1.89 16.21
CA TRP A 75 -18.72 -1.14 16.40
C TRP A 75 -19.85 -2.01 16.95
N THR A 76 -20.04 -3.20 16.37
CA THR A 76 -21.06 -4.16 16.82
C THR A 76 -20.82 -4.57 18.28
N GLN A 77 -19.57 -4.86 18.66
CA GLN A 77 -19.23 -5.19 20.05
C GLN A 77 -19.54 -4.04 21.02
N ILE A 78 -19.22 -2.79 20.65
CA ILE A 78 -19.52 -1.61 21.47
C ILE A 78 -21.03 -1.46 21.67
N VAL A 79 -21.82 -1.62 20.59
CA VAL A 79 -23.28 -1.51 20.68
C VAL A 79 -23.86 -2.59 21.58
N VAL A 80 -23.42 -3.85 21.44
CA VAL A 80 -23.87 -4.96 22.30
C VAL A 80 -23.50 -4.69 23.76
N GLY A 81 -22.27 -4.31 24.06
CA GLY A 81 -21.85 -3.99 25.43
C GLY A 81 -22.65 -2.84 26.04
N ASN A 82 -23.01 -1.83 25.24
CA ASN A 82 -23.87 -0.73 25.69
C ASN A 82 -25.31 -1.18 25.97
N LEU A 83 -25.86 -2.08 25.16
CA LEU A 83 -27.20 -2.65 25.37
C LEU A 83 -27.24 -3.50 26.65
N GLU A 84 -26.23 -4.36 26.85
CA GLU A 84 -26.10 -5.19 28.05
C GLU A 84 -25.96 -4.33 29.30
N SER A 85 -25.13 -3.27 29.24
CA SER A 85 -24.98 -2.32 30.35
C SER A 85 -26.30 -1.64 30.70
N ARG A 86 -27.08 -1.20 29.69
CA ARG A 86 -28.41 -0.62 29.90
C ARG A 86 -29.39 -1.61 30.53
N GLN A 87 -29.35 -2.88 30.13
CA GLN A 87 -30.22 -3.92 30.66
C GLN A 87 -29.85 -4.33 32.09
N ILE A 88 -28.57 -4.26 32.45
CA ILE A 88 -28.14 -4.44 33.84
C ILE A 88 -28.68 -3.28 34.68
N ILE A 89 -28.45 -2.03 34.26
CA ILE A 89 -28.94 -0.84 34.98
C ILE A 89 -30.46 -0.89 35.19
N SER A 90 -31.24 -1.28 34.18
CA SER A 90 -32.71 -1.37 34.32
C SER A 90 -33.18 -2.42 35.35
N LYS A 91 -32.41 -3.51 35.55
CA LYS A 91 -32.69 -4.50 36.59
C LYS A 91 -32.41 -3.96 37.99
N TRP A 92 -31.39 -3.10 38.16
CA TRP A 92 -31.05 -2.48 39.46
C TRP A 92 -31.97 -1.31 39.84
N VAL A 93 -32.63 -0.69 38.86
CA VAL A 93 -33.57 0.43 39.08
C VAL A 93 -35.02 -0.06 39.21
N SER A 94 -35.27 -1.38 39.20
CA SER A 94 -36.61 -1.93 39.42
C SER A 94 -37.10 -1.55 40.84
N PRO A 95 -38.22 -0.80 40.97
CA PRO A 95 -38.70 -0.36 42.26
C PRO A 95 -39.12 -1.59 43.09
N CYS A 96 -38.64 -1.68 44.33
CA CYS A 96 -39.24 -2.55 45.33
C CYS A 96 -40.71 -2.16 45.44
N HIS A 97 -41.62 -3.05 45.02
CA HIS A 97 -43.06 -2.89 45.13
C HIS A 97 -43.66 -4.12 45.79
#